data_AF-A0A2E9IIB4-F1
#
_entry.id   AF-A0A2E9IIB4-F1
#
_cell.length_a   1.000
_cell.length_b   1.000
_cell.length_c   1.000
_cell.angle_alpha   90.00
_cell.angle_beta   90.00
_cell.angle_gamma   90.00
#
_symmetry.space_group_name_H-M   'P 1'
#
loop_
_entity.id
_entity.type
_entity.pdbx_description
1 polymer ?
#
loop_
_entity_poly.entity_id
_entity_poly.type
_entity_poly.pdbx_seq_one_letter_code
_entity_poly.pdbx_strand_id
1 'polypeptide(L)'
;MVGKLTWFRATSSITCALFDRARFFDKHGCLKKAIAEKHGTLEDTWNQTNRQATGDLLEPVLIKEAARRLGITELEAEVDYKIDHPELPLQASLDGRCKAVNLKVSHDTNNGIYLVDHQELILNGDIPIECKCSSDFPSVGEPPKYLGVDQLHTSMEILDAEYGILVVLYQSTDLRIYVYKRVEAFKSELARVVLDFDRRVNEEDYYPPETPEHAATIFSDGNDENVKILSADTVDLIDTIEALKETIKIAKEKQDELMTDLMMAMGNHSKARVAEYNLEWKTLPAKKEQVKEVKYKAAPERRAGYVKIKRVVND
;
A
#
# COMPACT_ATOMS: atom_id res chain seq x y z
N MET A 1 4.45 20.52 16.81
CA MET A 1 4.79 19.93 15.50
C MET A 1 6.15 19.27 15.68
N VAL A 2 6.14 18.02 16.16
CA VAL A 2 7.35 17.28 16.57
C VAL A 2 7.86 16.50 15.36
N GLY A 3 9.16 16.56 15.10
CA GLY A 3 9.94 15.54 14.36
C GLY A 3 9.42 14.99 13.03
N LYS A 4 8.55 15.70 12.29
CA LYS A 4 7.87 15.12 11.12
C LYS A 4 8.87 14.63 10.06
N LEU A 5 8.62 13.43 9.53
CA LEU A 5 9.28 12.91 8.34
C LEU A 5 9.23 13.94 7.21
N THR A 6 10.30 13.99 6.44
CA THR A 6 10.38 14.82 5.24
C THR A 6 10.00 13.95 4.05
N TRP A 7 8.85 14.22 3.42
CA TRP A 7 8.28 13.39 2.35
C TRP A 7 8.95 13.57 0.98
N PHE A 8 9.79 14.58 0.77
CA PHE A 8 10.64 14.69 -0.42
C PHE A 8 11.87 13.76 -0.36
N ARG A 9 12.05 13.01 0.73
CA ARG A 9 13.01 11.90 0.84
C ARG A 9 12.28 10.57 0.86
N ALA A 10 13.00 9.50 0.57
CA ALA A 10 12.48 8.17 0.84
C ALA A 10 12.23 7.99 2.35
N THR A 11 11.13 7.33 2.70
CA THR A 11 10.82 6.93 4.08
C THR A 11 10.66 5.42 4.16
N SER A 12 10.93 4.82 5.33
CA SER A 12 10.72 3.39 5.57
C SER A 12 9.33 2.93 5.14
N SER A 13 8.30 3.73 5.42
CA SER A 13 6.90 3.45 5.10
C SER A 13 6.56 3.41 3.60
N ILE A 14 7.35 4.03 2.72
CA ILE A 14 7.09 4.02 1.27
C ILE A 14 7.97 3.04 0.50
N THR A 15 8.96 2.42 1.15
CA THR A 15 9.93 1.53 0.47
C THR A 15 9.26 0.37 -0.26
N CYS A 16 8.18 -0.20 0.29
CA CYS A 16 7.44 -1.26 -0.39
C CYS A 16 6.89 -0.80 -1.76
N ALA A 17 6.54 0.48 -1.93
CA ALA A 17 6.15 1.01 -3.24
C ALA A 17 7.35 1.24 -4.15
N LEU A 18 8.50 1.65 -3.62
CA LEU A 18 9.74 1.79 -4.39
C LEU A 18 10.24 0.42 -4.92
N PHE A 19 9.87 -0.66 -4.24
CA PHE A 19 10.09 -2.04 -4.69
C PHE A 19 8.97 -2.60 -5.57
N ASP A 20 7.93 -1.82 -5.91
CA ASP A 20 6.74 -2.29 -6.64
C ASP A 20 5.97 -3.43 -5.93
N ARG A 21 6.02 -3.46 -4.59
CA ARG A 21 5.39 -4.48 -3.73
C ARG A 21 4.20 -3.95 -2.92
N ALA A 22 3.88 -2.67 -3.02
CA ALA A 22 2.81 -2.05 -2.26
C ALA A 22 1.41 -2.43 -2.78
N ARG A 23 0.43 -2.50 -1.86
CA ARG A 23 -0.98 -2.85 -2.18
C ARG A 23 -1.88 -1.64 -2.38
N PHE A 24 -1.59 -0.52 -1.71
CA PHE A 24 -2.52 0.61 -1.56
C PHE A 24 -2.04 1.90 -2.22
N PHE A 25 -0.78 1.94 -2.66
CA PHE A 25 -0.13 3.07 -3.28
C PHE A 25 1.05 2.57 -4.12
N ASP A 26 1.61 3.43 -4.96
CA ASP A 26 2.69 3.07 -5.89
C ASP A 26 3.81 4.13 -5.91
N LYS A 27 4.91 3.80 -6.58
CA LYS A 27 6.08 4.67 -6.72
C LYS A 27 5.77 5.98 -7.48
N HIS A 28 4.80 5.99 -8.38
CA HIS A 28 4.42 7.19 -9.15
C HIS A 28 3.75 8.22 -8.24
N GLY A 29 2.81 7.78 -7.41
CA GLY A 29 2.14 8.59 -6.41
C GLY A 29 3.10 9.11 -5.33
N CYS A 30 4.03 8.26 -4.88
CA CYS A 30 5.10 8.68 -3.95
C CYS A 30 5.99 9.77 -4.56
N LEU A 31 6.46 9.59 -5.80
CA LEU A 31 7.31 10.58 -6.47
C LEU A 31 6.58 11.91 -6.68
N LYS A 32 5.31 11.87 -7.11
CA LYS A 32 4.49 13.08 -7.26
C LYS A 32 4.39 13.86 -5.95
N LYS A 33 4.12 13.18 -4.83
CA LYS A 33 4.03 13.81 -3.50
C LYS A 33 5.36 14.41 -3.07
N ALA A 34 6.46 13.69 -3.30
CA ALA A 34 7.81 14.15 -2.98
C ALA A 34 8.19 15.42 -3.77
N ILE A 35 7.92 15.45 -5.07
CA ILE A 35 8.13 16.64 -5.93
C ILE A 35 7.24 17.81 -5.47
N ALA A 36 5.96 17.56 -5.18
CA ALA A 36 5.06 18.59 -4.68
C ALA A 36 5.51 19.18 -3.32
N GLU A 37 5.99 18.33 -2.40
CA GLU A 37 6.52 18.80 -1.12
C GLU A 37 7.82 19.61 -1.29
N LYS A 38 8.74 19.16 -2.16
CA LYS A 38 9.97 19.88 -2.53
C LYS A 38 9.67 21.30 -3.02
N HIS A 39 8.55 21.50 -3.74
CA HIS A 39 8.11 22.81 -4.23
C HIS A 39 7.19 23.57 -3.26
N GLY A 40 6.88 23.01 -2.09
CA GLY A 40 5.93 23.62 -1.14
C GLY A 40 4.49 23.67 -1.64
N THR A 41 4.14 22.87 -2.65
CA THR A 41 2.79 22.81 -3.25
C THR A 41 2.00 21.58 -2.80
N LEU A 42 2.56 20.75 -1.92
CA LEU A 42 1.85 19.60 -1.36
C LEU A 42 0.66 20.08 -0.52
N GLU A 43 -0.55 19.83 -1.03
CA GLU A 43 -1.77 19.99 -0.25
C GLU A 43 -1.99 18.77 0.65
N ASP A 44 -1.87 18.96 1.97
CA ASP A 44 -2.21 17.93 2.94
C ASP A 44 -3.73 17.77 3.03
N THR A 45 -4.26 16.91 2.16
CA THR A 45 -5.68 16.52 2.15
C THR A 45 -5.92 15.25 2.98
N TRP A 46 -4.91 14.77 3.72
CA TRP A 46 -5.00 13.52 4.44
C TRP A 46 -5.99 13.65 5.60
N ASN A 47 -6.98 12.76 5.58
CA ASN A 47 -7.91 12.58 6.69
C ASN A 47 -7.75 11.15 7.18
N GLN A 48 -7.37 11.02 8.44
CA GLN A 48 -7.28 9.72 9.07
C GLN A 48 -8.63 9.02 9.06
N THR A 49 -8.64 7.77 8.61
CA THR A 49 -9.84 6.92 8.70
C THR A 49 -10.00 6.37 10.12
N ASN A 50 -11.23 6.01 10.51
CA ASN A 50 -11.49 5.36 11.80
C ASN A 50 -10.62 4.09 12.00
N ARG A 51 -10.34 3.35 10.91
CA ARG A 51 -9.48 2.15 10.97
C ARG A 51 -8.03 2.51 11.32
N GLN A 52 -7.49 3.56 10.71
CA GLN A 52 -6.15 4.05 11.02
C GLN A 52 -6.07 4.56 12.47
N ALA A 53 -7.02 5.40 12.89
CA ALA A 53 -7.07 5.90 14.27
C ALA A 53 -7.17 4.79 15.32
N THR A 54 -7.87 3.69 15.00
CA THR A 54 -7.91 2.51 15.87
C THR A 54 -6.57 1.78 15.91
N GLY A 55 -5.84 1.73 14.79
CA GLY A 55 -4.49 1.20 14.71
C GLY A 55 -3.54 1.97 15.64
N ASP A 56 -3.50 3.30 15.51
CA ASP A 56 -2.69 4.18 16.36
C ASP A 56 -2.99 3.99 17.86
N LEU A 57 -4.27 3.81 18.23
CA LEU A 57 -4.67 3.56 19.62
C LEU A 57 -4.12 2.23 20.15
N LEU A 58 -4.11 1.19 19.32
CA LEU A 58 -3.70 -0.16 19.73
C LEU A 58 -2.17 -0.34 19.68
N GLU A 59 -1.47 0.41 18.85
CA GLU A 59 -0.03 0.31 18.63
C GLU A 59 0.82 0.21 19.91
N PRO A 60 0.77 1.16 20.86
CA PRO A 60 1.60 1.08 22.06
C PRO A 60 1.20 -0.10 22.96
N VAL A 61 -0.05 -0.55 22.91
CA VAL A 61 -0.55 -1.71 23.68
C VAL A 61 0.03 -3.01 23.10
N LEU A 62 0.00 -3.16 21.79
CA LEU A 62 0.50 -4.34 21.08
C LEU A 62 2.03 -4.46 21.20
N ILE A 63 2.74 -3.34 21.10
CA ILE A 63 4.20 -3.30 21.27
C ILE A 63 4.59 -3.72 22.70
N LYS A 64 3.91 -3.21 23.72
CA LYS A 64 4.15 -3.60 25.14
C LYS A 64 3.87 -5.08 25.37
N GLU A 65 2.80 -5.62 24.80
CA GLU A 65 2.49 -7.04 24.90
C GLU A 65 3.52 -7.91 24.18
N ALA A 66 3.99 -7.50 22.99
CA ALA A 66 5.05 -8.19 22.28
C ALA A 66 6.36 -8.21 23.07
N ALA A 67 6.75 -7.07 23.65
CA ALA A 67 7.91 -6.95 24.51
C ALA A 67 7.81 -7.90 25.73
N ARG A 68 6.64 -7.94 26.39
CA ARG A 68 6.37 -8.85 27.51
C ARG A 68 6.53 -10.31 27.11
N ARG A 69 6.01 -10.73 25.95
CA ARG A 69 6.11 -12.12 25.47
C ARG A 69 7.53 -12.51 25.07
N LEU A 70 8.30 -11.58 24.52
CA LEU A 70 9.71 -11.79 24.13
C LEU A 70 10.69 -11.65 25.30
N GLY A 71 10.26 -11.13 26.46
CA GLY A 71 11.14 -10.87 27.61
C GLY A 71 12.00 -9.61 27.47
N ILE A 72 11.57 -8.65 26.65
CA ILE A 72 12.24 -7.36 26.45
C ILE A 72 11.95 -6.43 27.62
N THR A 73 13.01 -5.89 28.24
CA THR A 73 12.90 -4.99 29.41
C THR A 73 13.23 -3.53 29.10
N GLU A 74 14.10 -3.27 28.12
CA GLU A 74 14.43 -1.92 27.67
C GLU A 74 13.62 -1.58 26.42
N LEU A 75 12.46 -0.93 26.62
CA LEU A 75 11.49 -0.64 25.58
C LEU A 75 11.17 0.85 25.49
N GLU A 76 11.21 1.38 24.28
CA GLU A 76 10.66 2.67 23.87
C GLU A 76 9.46 2.38 22.96
N ALA A 77 8.26 2.39 23.53
CA ALA A 77 7.03 2.02 22.81
C ALA A 77 6.39 3.18 22.02
N GLU A 78 6.94 4.39 22.16
CA GLU A 78 6.51 5.60 21.48
C GLU A 78 7.78 6.36 21.06
N VAL A 79 8.08 6.38 19.77
CA VAL A 79 9.24 7.10 19.21
C VAL A 79 8.72 8.34 18.48
N ASP A 80 8.87 9.52 19.08
CA ASP A 80 8.28 10.77 18.59
C ASP A 80 9.21 11.60 17.68
N TYR A 81 10.37 11.03 17.32
CA TYR A 81 11.38 11.65 16.47
C TYR A 81 11.68 10.80 15.24
N LYS A 82 12.08 11.45 14.15
CA LYS A 82 12.59 10.77 12.97
C LYS A 82 14.04 10.35 13.15
N ILE A 83 14.43 9.31 12.44
CA ILE A 83 15.81 8.82 12.36
C ILE A 83 16.25 8.85 10.89
N ASP A 84 17.37 9.50 10.62
CA ASP A 84 18.00 9.54 9.30
C ASP A 84 18.94 8.33 9.13
N HIS A 85 18.94 7.72 7.94
CA HIS A 85 19.94 6.73 7.58
C HIS A 85 21.33 7.40 7.56
N PRO A 86 22.39 6.74 8.03
CA PRO A 86 23.74 7.34 8.09
C PRO A 86 24.38 7.67 6.73
N GLU A 87 23.80 7.24 5.61
CA GLU A 87 24.46 7.26 4.29
C GLU A 87 23.46 7.54 3.15
N LEU A 88 22.29 6.88 3.18
CA LEU A 88 21.27 7.04 2.15
C LEU A 88 20.33 8.23 2.46
N PRO A 89 19.73 8.88 1.44
CA PRO A 89 18.70 9.92 1.62
C PRO A 89 17.35 9.30 2.04
N LEU A 90 17.35 8.69 3.23
CA LEU A 90 16.28 7.83 3.73
C LEU A 90 16.01 8.12 5.21
N GLN A 91 14.75 8.12 5.61
CA GLN A 91 14.31 8.37 6.99
C GLN A 91 13.33 7.30 7.49
N ALA A 92 13.25 7.11 8.81
CA ALA A 92 12.21 6.33 9.46
C ALA A 92 11.55 7.11 10.60
N SER A 93 10.25 6.87 10.77
CA SER A 93 9.52 7.07 12.01
C SER A 93 9.19 5.67 12.48
N LEU A 94 9.68 5.29 13.65
CA LEU A 94 9.50 3.94 14.18
C LEU A 94 8.24 3.89 15.02
N ASP A 95 7.52 2.77 14.98
CA ASP A 95 6.38 2.54 15.88
C ASP A 95 6.91 2.26 17.30
N GLY A 96 8.03 1.53 17.40
CA GLY A 96 8.77 1.34 18.64
C GLY A 96 10.22 0.95 18.44
N ARG A 97 10.98 0.91 19.55
CA ARG A 97 12.38 0.48 19.59
C ARG A 97 12.64 -0.24 20.91
N CYS A 98 13.53 -1.22 20.91
CA CYS A 98 14.05 -1.80 22.13
C CYS A 98 15.56 -2.04 22.08
N LYS A 99 16.13 -2.33 23.25
CA LYS A 99 17.49 -2.81 23.41
C LYS A 99 17.49 -4.22 24.00
N ALA A 100 18.36 -5.06 23.47
CA ALA A 100 18.57 -6.41 23.96
C ALA A 100 20.06 -6.69 24.19
N VAL A 101 20.35 -7.50 25.20
CA VAL A 101 21.69 -8.03 25.47
C VAL A 101 21.57 -9.50 25.82
N ASN A 102 22.05 -10.38 24.94
CA ASN A 102 21.99 -11.83 25.08
C ASN A 102 20.58 -12.39 25.37
N LEU A 103 19.55 -11.75 24.80
CA LEU A 103 18.16 -12.19 25.01
C LEU A 103 17.87 -13.39 24.11
N LYS A 104 17.71 -14.57 24.72
CA LYS A 104 17.31 -15.77 24.00
C LYS A 104 15.82 -15.77 23.70
N VAL A 105 15.47 -15.95 22.44
CA VAL A 105 14.09 -16.11 21.98
C VAL A 105 13.98 -17.39 21.16
N SER A 106 12.86 -18.10 21.33
CA SER A 106 12.56 -19.35 20.62
C SER A 106 11.29 -19.19 19.80
N HIS A 107 11.20 -19.92 18.69
CA HIS A 107 9.97 -20.01 17.92
C HIS A 107 8.87 -20.66 18.77
N ASP A 108 7.77 -19.95 19.02
CA ASP A 108 6.69 -20.38 19.90
C ASP A 108 5.34 -19.86 19.39
N THR A 109 4.73 -20.65 18.52
CA THR A 109 3.45 -20.30 17.89
C THR A 109 2.29 -20.21 18.89
N ASN A 110 2.37 -20.86 20.06
CA ASN A 110 1.33 -20.81 21.08
C ASN A 110 1.28 -19.44 21.76
N ASN A 111 2.44 -18.78 21.89
CA ASN A 111 2.55 -17.40 22.33
C ASN A 111 2.55 -16.40 21.16
N GLY A 112 2.32 -16.87 19.94
CA GLY A 112 2.30 -16.06 18.72
C GLY A 112 3.68 -15.57 18.28
N ILE A 113 4.77 -16.20 18.71
CA ILE A 113 6.15 -15.82 18.38
C ILE A 113 6.64 -16.66 17.20
N TYR A 114 7.02 -15.99 16.11
CA TYR A 114 7.50 -16.59 14.88
C TYR A 114 8.90 -16.05 14.59
N LEU A 115 9.93 -16.88 14.77
CA LEU A 115 11.26 -16.55 14.26
C LEU A 115 11.31 -16.98 12.79
N VAL A 116 11.42 -16.02 11.87
CA VAL A 116 11.38 -16.28 10.43
C VAL A 116 12.68 -16.97 10.03
N ASP A 117 12.58 -18.16 9.41
CA ASP A 117 13.71 -19.03 9.01
C ASP A 117 14.63 -19.49 10.14
N HIS A 118 14.19 -19.35 11.40
CA HIS A 118 14.98 -19.69 12.58
C HIS A 118 14.14 -20.44 13.63
N GLN A 119 14.81 -21.20 14.50
CA GLN A 119 14.18 -21.87 15.65
C GLN A 119 14.55 -21.22 16.98
N GLU A 120 15.75 -20.65 17.07
CA GLU A 120 16.25 -19.91 18.21
C GLU A 120 17.10 -18.73 17.70
N LEU A 121 17.02 -17.59 18.37
CA LEU A 121 17.87 -16.43 18.15
C LEU A 121 18.36 -15.86 19.48
N ILE A 122 19.51 -15.19 19.45
CA ILE A 122 20.05 -14.43 20.58
C ILE A 122 20.06 -12.96 20.18
N LEU A 123 19.04 -12.23 20.63
CA LEU A 123 18.86 -10.83 20.27
C LEU A 123 19.85 -9.94 21.02
N ASN A 124 20.46 -9.02 20.27
CA ASN A 124 21.45 -8.06 20.75
C ASN A 124 21.27 -6.71 20.05
N GLY A 125 21.69 -5.64 20.73
CA GLY A 125 21.78 -4.30 20.16
C GLY A 125 20.45 -3.56 20.17
N ASP A 126 20.39 -2.52 19.32
CA ASP A 126 19.18 -1.73 19.07
C ASP A 126 18.31 -2.44 18.03
N ILE A 127 17.01 -2.56 18.32
CA ILE A 127 16.07 -3.34 17.51
C ILE A 127 14.83 -2.48 17.24
N PRO A 128 14.51 -2.19 15.96
CA PRO A 128 13.26 -1.53 15.60
C PRO A 128 12.07 -2.48 15.77
N ILE A 129 10.93 -1.89 16.15
CA ILE A 129 9.64 -2.56 16.24
C ILE A 129 8.69 -1.86 15.28
N GLU A 130 8.06 -2.65 14.41
CA GLU A 130 7.00 -2.24 13.50
C GLU A 130 5.69 -2.91 13.93
N CYS A 131 4.58 -2.19 13.92
CA CYS A 131 3.29 -2.66 14.40
C CYS A 131 2.19 -2.44 13.35
N LYS A 132 1.41 -3.48 13.07
CA LYS A 132 0.31 -3.44 12.10
C LYS A 132 -0.96 -4.04 12.66
N CYS A 133 -2.09 -3.39 12.40
CA CYS A 133 -3.41 -3.97 12.53
C CYS A 133 -3.95 -4.35 11.15
N SER A 134 -4.30 -5.61 10.94
CA SER A 134 -4.74 -6.12 9.64
C SER A 134 -6.07 -6.85 9.71
N SER A 135 -6.92 -6.62 8.71
CA SER A 135 -8.12 -7.44 8.48
C SER A 135 -7.85 -8.71 7.69
N ASP A 136 -6.65 -8.84 7.12
CA ASP A 136 -6.26 -10.03 6.36
C ASP A 136 -6.16 -11.25 7.29
N PHE A 137 -6.22 -12.44 6.70
CA PHE A 137 -5.82 -13.66 7.41
C PHE A 137 -4.30 -13.78 7.40
N PRO A 138 -3.72 -14.38 8.45
CA PRO A 138 -2.28 -14.63 8.48
C PRO A 138 -1.86 -15.57 7.35
N SER A 139 -0.76 -15.24 6.69
CA SER A 139 -0.12 -16.09 5.70
C SER A 139 0.66 -17.23 6.36
N VAL A 140 0.98 -18.28 5.59
CA VAL A 140 1.83 -19.37 6.08
C VAL A 140 3.28 -18.89 6.10
N GLY A 141 3.94 -19.02 7.25
CA GLY A 141 5.35 -18.66 7.43
C GLY A 141 5.55 -17.17 7.73
N GLU A 142 5.37 -16.31 6.73
CA GLU A 142 5.72 -14.89 6.78
C GLU A 142 4.57 -13.99 6.28
N PRO A 143 4.36 -12.78 6.84
CA PRO A 143 3.44 -11.79 6.27
C PRO A 143 3.84 -11.33 4.85
N PRO A 144 2.89 -10.84 4.04
CA PRO A 144 3.21 -10.17 2.78
C PRO A 144 4.13 -8.97 2.97
N LYS A 145 5.01 -8.70 1.99
CA LYS A 145 6.04 -7.64 2.10
C LYS A 145 5.48 -6.24 2.39
N TYR A 146 4.31 -5.92 1.84
CA TYR A 146 3.62 -4.65 2.10
C TYR A 146 3.06 -4.51 3.53
N LEU A 147 2.94 -5.60 4.29
CA LEU A 147 2.35 -5.62 5.64
C LEU A 147 3.42 -5.35 6.71
N GLY A 148 4.25 -4.32 6.48
CA GLY A 148 5.28 -3.87 7.41
C GLY A 148 6.63 -4.58 7.32
N VAL A 149 6.78 -5.65 6.51
CA VAL A 149 8.06 -6.37 6.40
C VAL A 149 9.14 -5.54 5.73
N ASP A 150 8.89 -5.00 4.52
CA ASP A 150 9.88 -4.16 3.82
C ASP A 150 10.15 -2.87 4.62
N GLN A 151 9.12 -2.33 5.30
CA GLN A 151 9.24 -1.18 6.19
C GLN A 151 10.17 -1.49 7.38
N LEU A 152 9.99 -2.64 8.03
CA LEU A 152 10.84 -3.08 9.14
C LEU A 152 12.29 -3.31 8.69
N HIS A 153 12.51 -4.04 7.59
CA HIS A 153 13.88 -4.25 7.09
C HIS A 153 14.57 -2.93 6.73
N THR A 154 13.83 -1.98 6.18
CA THR A 154 14.36 -0.63 5.95
C THR A 154 14.74 0.06 7.26
N SER A 155 13.90 -0.02 8.29
CA SER A 155 14.20 0.50 9.63
C SER A 155 15.41 -0.19 10.27
N MET A 156 15.61 -1.49 10.02
CA MET A 156 16.82 -2.21 10.45
C MET A 156 18.07 -1.65 9.78
N GLU A 157 18.04 -1.37 8.48
CA GLU A 157 19.18 -0.75 7.78
C GLU A 157 19.47 0.67 8.30
N ILE A 158 18.44 1.47 8.58
CA ILE A 158 18.59 2.82 9.14
C ILE A 158 19.26 2.79 10.53
N LEU A 159 18.92 1.81 11.37
CA LEU A 159 19.48 1.64 12.72
C LEU A 159 20.77 0.81 12.76
N ASP A 160 21.22 0.26 11.63
CA ASP A 160 22.26 -0.78 11.57
C ASP A 160 21.97 -1.97 12.51
N ALA A 161 20.69 -2.34 12.62
CA ALA A 161 20.21 -3.38 13.53
C ALA A 161 20.38 -4.79 12.95
N GLU A 162 20.87 -5.73 13.76
CA GLU A 162 20.94 -7.15 13.36
C GLU A 162 19.55 -7.82 13.36
N TYR A 163 18.62 -7.31 14.15
CA TYR A 163 17.28 -7.88 14.32
C TYR A 163 16.19 -6.84 14.15
N GLY A 164 14.99 -7.28 13.79
CA GLY A 164 13.79 -6.46 13.73
C GLY A 164 12.58 -7.25 14.21
N ILE A 165 11.60 -6.55 14.81
CA ILE A 165 10.38 -7.15 15.34
C ILE A 165 9.17 -6.57 14.61
N LEU A 166 8.38 -7.42 13.96
CA LEU A 166 7.11 -7.05 13.35
C LEU A 166 5.97 -7.63 14.16
N VAL A 167 5.16 -6.76 14.75
CA VAL A 167 3.94 -7.11 15.48
C VAL A 167 2.75 -6.95 14.55
N VAL A 168 1.96 -8.01 14.36
CA VAL A 168 0.75 -7.94 13.54
C VAL A 168 -0.43 -8.49 14.33
N LEU A 169 -1.44 -7.63 14.54
CA LEU A 169 -2.76 -8.05 15.02
C LEU A 169 -3.65 -8.35 13.82
N TYR A 170 -3.85 -9.63 13.54
CA TYR A 170 -4.77 -10.11 12.51
C TYR A 170 -6.19 -10.22 13.08
N GLN A 171 -7.16 -9.73 12.31
CA GLN A 171 -8.59 -9.88 12.58
C GLN A 171 -8.99 -9.48 14.01
N SER A 172 -8.31 -8.46 14.53
CA SER A 172 -8.51 -7.90 15.87
C SER A 172 -8.27 -8.87 17.04
N THR A 173 -7.78 -10.10 16.81
CA THR A 173 -7.75 -11.15 17.85
C THR A 173 -6.55 -12.10 17.76
N ASP A 174 -5.93 -12.28 16.59
CA ASP A 174 -4.74 -13.13 16.42
C ASP A 174 -3.49 -12.25 16.39
N LEU A 175 -2.83 -12.12 17.55
CA LEU A 175 -1.59 -11.37 17.71
C LEU A 175 -0.38 -12.25 17.40
N ARG A 176 0.37 -11.87 16.36
CA ARG A 176 1.61 -12.54 15.94
C ARG A 176 2.80 -11.59 15.98
N ILE A 177 3.93 -12.11 16.39
CA ILE A 177 5.19 -11.40 16.59
C ILE A 177 6.22 -12.12 15.73
N TYR A 178 6.62 -11.48 14.64
CA TYR A 178 7.63 -11.99 13.73
C TYR A 178 8.97 -11.36 14.08
N VAL A 179 9.99 -12.19 14.28
CA VAL A 179 11.36 -11.73 14.53
C VAL A 179 12.21 -12.07 13.33
N TYR A 180 12.85 -11.05 12.78
CA TYR A 180 13.72 -11.15 11.61
C TYR A 180 15.17 -10.97 12.02
N LYS A 181 16.05 -11.70 11.34
CA LYS A 181 17.47 -11.41 11.28
C LYS A 181 17.76 -10.62 10.00
N ARG A 182 18.74 -9.71 10.07
CA ARG A 182 19.16 -8.89 8.93
C ARG A 182 19.58 -9.76 7.74
N VAL A 183 19.22 -9.29 6.55
CA VAL A 183 19.54 -9.93 5.28
C VAL A 183 20.44 -9.00 4.48
N GLU A 184 21.72 -9.36 4.33
CA GLU A 184 22.73 -8.52 3.67
C GLU A 184 22.37 -8.10 2.24
N ALA A 185 21.68 -8.96 1.49
CA ALA A 185 21.25 -8.66 0.12
C ALA A 185 20.27 -7.46 0.07
N PHE A 186 19.46 -7.27 1.11
CA PHE A 186 18.46 -6.20 1.17
C PHE A 186 19.10 -4.81 1.15
N LYS A 187 20.26 -4.63 1.79
CA LYS A 187 21.00 -3.36 1.83
C LYS A 187 21.29 -2.81 0.44
N SER A 188 21.77 -3.67 -0.47
CA SER A 188 22.11 -3.26 -1.84
C SER A 188 20.86 -2.94 -2.66
N GLU A 189 19.80 -3.72 -2.49
CA GLU A 189 18.52 -3.46 -3.14
C GLU A 189 17.89 -2.14 -2.68
N LEU A 190 17.92 -1.88 -1.37
CA LEU A 190 17.44 -0.66 -0.75
C LEU A 190 18.20 0.56 -1.26
N ALA A 191 19.54 0.51 -1.26
CA ALA A 191 20.38 1.58 -1.78
C ALA A 191 20.02 1.92 -3.24
N ARG A 192 19.82 0.91 -4.09
CA ARG A 192 19.43 1.11 -5.49
C ARG A 192 18.12 1.87 -5.64
N VAL A 193 17.06 1.44 -4.94
CA VAL A 193 15.72 2.05 -5.09
C VAL A 193 15.64 3.43 -4.44
N VAL A 194 16.34 3.64 -3.32
CA VAL A 194 16.37 4.93 -2.62
C VAL A 194 17.15 5.96 -3.43
N LEU A 195 18.31 5.60 -3.98
CA LEU A 195 19.12 6.53 -4.78
C LEU A 195 18.44 6.88 -6.12
N ASP A 196 17.75 5.94 -6.77
CA ASP A 196 16.95 6.27 -7.96
C ASP A 196 15.79 7.19 -7.60
N PHE A 197 15.08 6.92 -6.50
CA PHE A 197 13.99 7.79 -6.04
C PHE A 197 14.48 9.22 -5.74
N ASP A 198 15.58 9.36 -4.99
CA ASP A 198 16.15 10.67 -4.65
C ASP A 198 16.60 11.44 -5.90
N ARG A 199 17.31 10.77 -6.83
CA ARG A 199 17.65 11.35 -8.13
C ARG A 199 16.41 11.86 -8.86
N ARG A 200 15.35 11.05 -8.94
CA ARG A 200 14.09 11.42 -9.62
C ARG A 200 13.38 12.59 -8.95
N VAL A 201 13.40 12.70 -7.62
CA VAL A 201 12.86 13.87 -6.92
C VAL A 201 13.69 15.12 -7.25
N ASN A 202 15.02 14.98 -7.31
CA ASN A 202 15.91 16.09 -7.62
C ASN A 202 15.79 16.58 -9.07
N GLU A 203 15.74 15.65 -10.02
CA GLU A 203 15.68 15.91 -11.46
C GLU A 203 14.26 16.03 -12.02
N GLU A 204 13.24 15.76 -11.20
CA GLU A 204 11.82 15.69 -11.61
C GLU A 204 11.57 14.68 -12.74
N ASP A 205 12.37 13.61 -12.73
CA ASP A 205 12.33 12.51 -13.71
C ASP A 205 11.28 11.47 -13.30
N TYR A 206 10.05 11.65 -13.78
CA TYR A 206 8.95 10.72 -13.53
C TYR A 206 9.24 9.32 -14.09
N TYR A 207 8.83 8.29 -13.34
CA TYR A 207 8.83 6.92 -13.84
C TYR A 207 7.97 6.79 -15.12
N PRO A 208 8.36 5.94 -16.09
CA PRO A 208 7.56 5.69 -17.29
C PRO A 208 6.13 5.23 -16.94
N PRO A 209 5.08 5.84 -17.50
CA PRO A 209 3.71 5.53 -17.12
C PRO A 209 3.30 4.12 -17.56
N GLU A 210 2.69 3.37 -16.65
CA GLU A 210 2.18 2.01 -16.88
C GLU A 210 0.64 1.99 -16.99
N THR A 211 -0.02 3.03 -16.47
CA THR A 211 -1.46 3.22 -16.50
C THR A 211 -1.81 4.62 -17.02
N PRO A 212 -3.02 4.83 -17.54
CA PRO A 212 -3.52 6.17 -17.87
C PRO A 212 -3.44 7.16 -16.70
N GLU A 213 -3.64 6.70 -15.46
CA GLU A 213 -3.53 7.49 -14.24
C GLU A 213 -2.09 7.95 -13.98
N HIS A 214 -1.08 7.12 -14.32
CA HIS A 214 0.32 7.53 -14.25
C HIS A 214 0.61 8.62 -15.28
N ALA A 215 0.07 8.50 -16.50
CA ALA A 215 0.22 9.54 -17.52
C ALA A 215 -0.46 10.86 -17.10
N ALA A 216 -1.65 10.79 -16.49
CA ALA A 216 -2.36 11.96 -15.94
C ALA A 216 -1.62 12.60 -14.74
N THR A 217 -0.75 11.84 -14.07
CA THR A 217 0.11 12.34 -12.99
C THR A 217 1.27 13.16 -13.53
N ILE A 218 1.89 12.72 -14.64
CA ILE A 218 2.98 13.42 -15.32
C ILE A 218 2.46 14.68 -16.02
N PHE A 219 1.36 14.56 -16.75
CA PHE A 219 0.74 15.64 -17.49
C PHE A 219 -0.51 16.14 -16.77
N SER A 220 -0.36 16.70 -15.57
CA SER A 220 -1.48 17.13 -14.71
C SER A 220 -2.33 18.25 -15.30
N ASP A 221 -1.71 19.13 -16.07
CA ASP A 221 -2.35 20.36 -16.55
C ASP A 221 -2.73 20.23 -18.03
N GLY A 222 -3.97 20.62 -18.33
CA GLY A 222 -4.48 20.73 -19.70
C GLY A 222 -3.98 22.01 -20.35
N ASN A 223 -3.61 21.94 -21.63
CA ASN A 223 -3.42 23.13 -22.45
C ASN A 223 -4.54 23.14 -23.49
N ASP A 224 -5.56 23.96 -23.23
CA ASP A 224 -6.74 24.09 -24.10
C ASP A 224 -6.53 25.09 -25.24
N GLU A 225 -5.42 25.84 -25.24
CA GLU A 225 -5.13 26.87 -26.23
C GLU A 225 -4.62 26.30 -27.56
N ASN A 226 -4.03 25.09 -27.53
CA ASN A 226 -3.41 24.48 -28.71
C ASN A 226 -3.84 23.03 -28.93
N VAL A 227 -4.33 22.73 -30.13
CA VAL A 227 -4.61 21.34 -30.55
C VAL A 227 -3.31 20.71 -31.05
N LYS A 228 -2.83 19.68 -30.34
CA LYS A 228 -1.70 18.87 -30.81
C LYS A 228 -2.15 17.93 -31.92
N ILE A 229 -1.57 18.07 -33.10
CA ILE A 229 -1.73 17.08 -34.18
C ILE A 229 -0.83 15.89 -33.89
N LEU A 230 -1.44 14.73 -33.70
CA LEU A 230 -0.73 13.47 -33.46
C LEU A 230 -0.29 12.85 -34.80
N SER A 231 0.76 12.03 -34.75
CA SER A 231 1.27 11.30 -35.91
C SER A 231 0.32 10.19 -36.35
N ALA A 232 0.44 9.78 -37.62
CA ALA A 232 -0.47 8.81 -38.24
C ALA A 232 -0.42 7.42 -37.57
N ASP A 233 0.70 7.05 -36.97
CA ASP A 233 0.86 5.82 -36.17
C ASP A 233 -0.07 5.76 -34.94
N THR A 234 -0.56 6.92 -34.47
CA THR A 234 -1.50 6.97 -33.34
C THR A 234 -2.92 6.57 -33.74
N VAL A 235 -3.24 6.54 -35.05
CA VAL A 235 -4.55 6.11 -35.55
C VAL A 235 -4.81 4.65 -35.20
N ASP A 236 -3.83 3.76 -35.40
CA ASP A 236 -3.96 2.34 -35.07
C ASP A 236 -4.26 2.11 -33.57
N LEU A 237 -3.66 2.93 -32.70
CA LEU A 237 -3.94 2.90 -31.26
C LEU A 237 -5.39 3.29 -30.96
N ILE A 238 -5.89 4.36 -31.60
CA ILE A 238 -7.27 4.84 -31.44
C ILE A 238 -8.27 3.78 -31.92
N ASP A 239 -8.05 3.23 -33.11
CA ASP A 239 -8.92 2.22 -33.70
C ASP A 239 -8.97 0.96 -32.85
N THR A 240 -7.82 0.53 -32.32
CA THR A 240 -7.74 -0.60 -31.38
C THR A 240 -8.53 -0.32 -30.10
N ILE A 241 -8.41 0.89 -29.52
CA ILE A 241 -9.15 1.27 -28.31
C ILE A 241 -10.66 1.24 -28.57
N GLU A 242 -11.14 1.78 -29.68
CA GLU A 242 -12.56 1.78 -30.02
C GLU A 242 -13.09 0.36 -30.31
N ALA A 243 -12.33 -0.49 -31.00
CA ALA A 243 -12.69 -1.89 -31.23
C ALA A 243 -12.79 -2.68 -29.90
N LEU A 244 -11.88 -2.45 -28.96
CA LEU A 244 -11.93 -3.06 -27.63
C LEU A 244 -13.16 -2.59 -26.84
N LYS A 245 -13.54 -1.31 -26.91
CA LYS A 245 -14.76 -0.81 -26.27
C LYS A 245 -16.02 -1.51 -26.80
N GLU A 246 -16.14 -1.67 -28.12
CA GLU A 246 -17.28 -2.40 -28.70
C GLU A 246 -17.26 -3.87 -28.30
N THR A 247 -16.09 -4.50 -28.27
CA THR A 247 -15.94 -5.89 -27.82
C THR A 247 -16.38 -6.06 -26.36
N ILE A 248 -15.99 -5.14 -25.46
CA ILE A 248 -16.42 -5.13 -24.05
C ILE A 248 -17.94 -5.00 -23.95
N LYS A 249 -18.54 -4.12 -24.75
CA LYS A 249 -19.99 -3.93 -24.79
C LYS A 249 -20.71 -5.20 -25.24
N ILE A 250 -20.31 -5.81 -26.36
CA ILE A 250 -20.89 -7.06 -26.87
C ILE A 250 -20.73 -8.19 -25.85
N ALA A 251 -19.55 -8.34 -25.25
CA ALA A 251 -19.30 -9.35 -24.23
C ALA A 251 -20.19 -9.14 -22.99
N LYS A 252 -20.43 -7.88 -22.60
CA LYS A 252 -21.30 -7.53 -21.49
C LYS A 252 -22.76 -7.85 -21.79
N GLU A 253 -23.24 -7.47 -22.98
CA GLU A 253 -24.59 -7.83 -23.46
C GLU A 253 -24.77 -9.36 -23.46
N LYS A 254 -23.77 -10.10 -23.95
CA LYS A 254 -23.84 -11.57 -23.96
C LYS A 254 -23.82 -12.18 -22.56
N GLN A 255 -23.05 -11.62 -21.64
CA GLN A 255 -23.07 -12.02 -20.23
C GLN A 255 -24.47 -11.82 -19.62
N ASP A 256 -25.13 -10.70 -19.92
CA ASP A 256 -26.45 -10.36 -19.38
C ASP A 256 -27.56 -11.26 -19.98
N GLU A 257 -27.45 -11.63 -21.26
CA GLU A 257 -28.31 -12.67 -21.87
C GLU A 257 -28.16 -14.03 -21.16
N LEU A 258 -26.93 -14.51 -21.00
CA LEU A 258 -26.65 -15.80 -20.36
C LEU A 258 -27.06 -15.81 -18.88
N MET A 259 -26.88 -14.68 -18.17
CA MET A 259 -27.36 -14.54 -16.80
C MET A 259 -28.89 -14.59 -16.74
N THR A 260 -29.57 -13.98 -17.70
CA THR A 260 -31.03 -14.03 -17.81
C THR A 260 -31.52 -15.47 -18.02
N ASP A 261 -30.91 -16.21 -18.94
CA ASP A 261 -31.23 -17.62 -19.17
C ASP A 261 -31.01 -18.48 -17.91
N LEU A 262 -29.93 -18.21 -17.17
CA LEU A 262 -29.62 -18.88 -15.92
C LEU A 262 -30.66 -18.56 -14.82
N MET A 263 -31.06 -17.30 -14.69
CA MET A 263 -32.10 -16.88 -13.75
C MET A 263 -33.47 -17.46 -14.11
N MET A 264 -33.80 -17.54 -15.40
CA MET A 264 -35.01 -18.21 -15.90
C MET A 264 -34.99 -19.71 -15.57
N ALA A 265 -33.84 -20.38 -15.70
CA ALA A 265 -33.67 -21.77 -15.31
C ALA A 265 -33.78 -21.98 -13.78
N MET A 266 -33.30 -21.04 -12.97
CA MET A 266 -33.47 -21.07 -11.50
C MET A 266 -34.92 -20.81 -11.06
N GLY A 267 -35.67 -20.01 -11.82
CA GLY A 267 -37.02 -19.59 -11.46
C GLY A 267 -37.04 -18.86 -10.11
N ASN A 268 -37.97 -19.23 -9.22
CA ASN A 268 -38.10 -18.59 -7.90
C ASN A 268 -37.14 -19.15 -6.82
N HIS A 269 -36.22 -20.04 -7.19
CA HIS A 269 -35.30 -20.64 -6.21
C HIS A 269 -34.16 -19.68 -5.89
N SER A 270 -33.97 -19.38 -4.61
CA SER A 270 -32.86 -18.54 -4.13
C SER A 270 -31.49 -19.25 -4.19
N LYS A 271 -31.48 -20.58 -4.40
CA LYS A 271 -30.28 -21.40 -4.52
C LYS A 271 -30.48 -22.48 -5.59
N ALA A 272 -29.44 -22.78 -6.35
CA ALA A 272 -29.41 -23.87 -7.31
C ALA A 272 -28.04 -24.56 -7.33
N ARG A 273 -27.99 -25.80 -7.84
CA ARG A 273 -26.75 -26.57 -8.00
C ARG A 273 -26.74 -27.27 -9.34
N VAL A 274 -25.63 -27.19 -10.05
CA VAL A 274 -25.37 -27.97 -11.27
C VAL A 274 -23.91 -28.41 -11.29
N ALA A 275 -23.68 -29.72 -11.39
CA ALA A 275 -22.35 -30.32 -11.31
C ALA A 275 -21.54 -29.81 -10.08
N GLU A 276 -20.39 -29.17 -10.31
CA GLU A 276 -19.52 -28.57 -9.30
C GLU A 276 -19.93 -27.15 -8.86
N TYR A 277 -20.91 -26.52 -9.51
CA TYR A 277 -21.30 -25.13 -9.24
C TYR A 277 -22.46 -25.04 -8.24
N ASN A 278 -22.31 -24.15 -7.25
CA ASN A 278 -23.37 -23.72 -6.35
C ASN A 278 -23.73 -22.27 -6.65
N LEU A 279 -25.01 -22.01 -6.91
CA LEU A 279 -25.52 -20.70 -7.27
C LEU A 279 -26.39 -20.17 -6.14
N GLU A 280 -26.28 -18.86 -5.87
CA GLU A 280 -27.09 -18.16 -4.90
C GLU A 280 -27.62 -16.87 -5.51
N TRP A 281 -28.94 -16.76 -5.63
CA TRP A 281 -29.63 -15.56 -6.07
C TRP A 281 -30.42 -14.96 -4.90
N LYS A 282 -29.88 -13.89 -4.31
CA LYS A 282 -30.41 -13.29 -3.08
C LYS A 282 -31.48 -12.26 -3.39
N THR A 283 -32.58 -12.31 -2.65
CA THR A 283 -33.48 -11.17 -2.50
C THR A 283 -32.79 -10.12 -1.63
N LEU A 284 -32.51 -8.95 -2.20
CA LEU A 284 -31.94 -7.84 -1.46
C LEU A 284 -33.02 -7.19 -0.56
N PRO A 285 -32.69 -6.81 0.69
CA PRO A 285 -33.63 -6.11 1.54
C PRO A 285 -33.96 -4.73 0.94
N ALA A 286 -35.19 -4.25 1.17
CA ALA A 286 -35.58 -2.90 0.79
C ALA A 286 -34.64 -1.87 1.42
N LYS A 287 -34.12 -0.94 0.60
CA LYS A 287 -33.30 0.16 1.10
C LYS A 287 -34.16 1.00 2.05
N LYS A 288 -33.77 1.08 3.32
CA LYS A 288 -34.33 2.06 4.26
C LYS A 288 -33.95 3.46 3.81
N GLU A 289 -34.86 4.41 3.96
CA GLU A 289 -34.60 5.84 3.71
C GLU A 289 -33.36 6.27 4.51
N GLN A 290 -32.30 6.64 3.80
CA GLN A 290 -31.08 7.17 4.39
C GLN A 290 -31.01 8.65 4.06
N VAL A 291 -31.25 9.50 5.06
CA VAL A 291 -30.91 10.92 4.98
C VAL A 291 -29.40 11.02 5.10
N LYS A 292 -28.69 11.14 3.97
CA LYS A 292 -27.27 11.48 3.97
C LYS A 292 -27.14 12.99 4.03
N GLU A 293 -26.69 13.52 5.16
CA GLU A 293 -26.14 14.88 5.20
C GLU A 293 -24.86 14.89 4.37
N VAL A 294 -24.91 15.52 3.20
CA VAL A 294 -23.74 15.71 2.35
C VAL A 294 -23.08 17.03 2.74
N LYS A 295 -21.98 16.97 3.50
CA LYS A 295 -21.05 18.10 3.60
C LYS A 295 -20.27 18.18 2.30
N TYR A 296 -20.51 19.22 1.50
CA TYR A 296 -19.74 19.47 0.29
C TYR A 296 -18.34 19.99 0.66
N LYS A 297 -17.30 19.25 0.29
CA LYS A 297 -15.93 19.74 0.23
C LYS A 297 -15.57 19.84 -1.25
N ALA A 298 -15.22 21.03 -1.73
CA ALA A 298 -14.72 21.20 -3.09
C ALA A 298 -13.43 20.35 -3.24
N ALA A 299 -13.36 19.53 -4.29
CA ALA A 299 -12.16 18.79 -4.65
C ALA A 299 -11.33 19.63 -5.62
N PRO A 300 -9.98 19.53 -5.57
CA PRO A 300 -9.13 20.23 -6.53
C PRO A 300 -9.35 19.72 -7.95
N GLU A 301 -9.10 20.59 -8.93
CA GLU A 301 -9.14 20.23 -10.34
C GLU A 301 -8.05 19.19 -10.65
N ARG A 302 -8.37 18.20 -11.48
CA ARG A 302 -7.44 17.12 -11.86
C ARG A 302 -7.74 16.64 -13.27
N ARG A 303 -6.70 16.25 -14.01
CA ARG A 303 -6.86 15.62 -15.32
C ARG A 303 -7.52 14.24 -15.21
N ALA A 304 -8.35 13.90 -16.18
CA ALA A 304 -8.95 12.58 -16.27
C ALA A 304 -7.89 11.51 -16.57
N GLY A 305 -8.00 10.35 -15.92
CA GLY A 305 -7.24 9.13 -16.28
C GLY A 305 -7.72 8.46 -17.57
N TYR A 306 -8.32 9.22 -18.49
CA TYR A 306 -8.78 8.74 -19.78
C TYR A 306 -8.87 9.88 -20.78
N VAL A 307 -8.82 9.54 -22.08
CA VAL A 307 -9.04 10.48 -23.18
C VAL A 307 -10.43 10.23 -23.77
N LYS A 308 -11.15 11.32 -24.06
CA LYS A 308 -12.42 11.25 -24.79
C LYS A 308 -12.15 11.26 -26.29
N ILE A 309 -12.54 10.19 -26.98
CA ILE A 309 -12.37 10.04 -28.44
C ILE A 309 -13.68 10.42 -29.13
N LYS A 310 -13.60 11.25 -30.18
CA LYS A 310 -14.73 11.62 -31.05
C LYS A 310 -14.24 11.62 -32.51
N ARG A 311 -15.02 11.05 -33.41
CA ARG A 311 -14.76 11.14 -34.86
C ARG A 311 -15.28 12.48 -35.38
N VAL A 312 -14.43 13.23 -36.08
CA VAL A 312 -14.85 14.41 -36.84
C VAL A 312 -15.19 13.93 -38.24
N VAL A 313 -16.45 14.10 -38.65
CA VAL A 313 -16.87 13.95 -40.04
C VAL A 313 -16.69 15.32 -40.66
N ASN A 314 -15.72 15.47 -41.57
CA ASN A 314 -15.65 16.67 -42.41
C ASN A 314 -16.68 16.49 -43.52
N ASP A 315 -17.67 17.39 -43.57
CA ASP A 315 -18.56 17.56 -44.72
C ASP A 315 -17.78 18.06 -45.95
#